data_AF-A0A257X6P2-F1
#
_entry.id   AF-A0A257X6P2-F1
#
_cell.length_a   1.000
_cell.length_b   1.000
_cell.length_c   1.000
_cell.angle_alpha   90.00
_cell.angle_beta   90.00
_cell.angle_gamma   90.00
#
_symmetry.space_group_name_H-M   'P 1'
#
loop_
_entity.id
_entity.type
_entity.pdbx_description
1 polymer ?
#
loop_
_entity_poly.entity_id
_entity_poly.type
_entity_poly.pdbx_seq_one_letter_code
_entity_poly.pdbx_strand_id
1 'polypeptide(L)'
;MSLAGWIAGLALAAQQAPPALDPDLPPPAPNPAVWWSPEIPRPSSEIEPLHGRRLGRREEPVPIANGVDPLLYRLWGLQPLQNQLVRRGEMVLEVWARPSRGVRQAVIRVTTRRDGRAFVQARAGLGCCTPEIDRRVDINAELPSEQIPALKALSGDAMWGQPRDVTVDYGDGSVSPVCLDGVAWDITLLVAGQARHLRRACDDAEVGSIARALGLALNAAVGRDARFDAVFPRGADVSRQQAAYDQLIAAGGQLKPAANARPQPPAVPLPSEDEPEADAPAATPPTSQPVS
;
A
#
# COMPACT_ATOMS: atom_id res chain seq x y z
N MET A 1 -12.79 -70.45 -31.57
CA MET A 1 -12.20 -69.96 -30.30
C MET A 1 -10.89 -69.29 -30.66
N SER A 2 -10.89 -67.95 -30.81
CA SER A 2 -9.72 -67.16 -31.20
C SER A 2 -8.96 -66.72 -29.96
N LEU A 3 -7.68 -67.07 -29.86
CA LEU A 3 -6.78 -66.59 -28.82
C LEU A 3 -5.92 -65.46 -29.38
N ALA A 4 -6.09 -64.29 -28.77
CA ALA A 4 -5.33 -63.08 -29.00
C ALA A 4 -3.95 -63.19 -28.35
N GLY A 5 -2.92 -62.67 -29.02
CA GLY A 5 -1.60 -62.41 -28.45
C GLY A 5 -1.08 -61.09 -28.99
N TRP A 6 -1.24 -60.03 -28.19
CA TRP A 6 -0.86 -58.66 -28.54
C TRP A 6 0.65 -58.44 -28.33
N ILE A 7 1.26 -57.78 -29.31
CA ILE A 7 2.64 -57.29 -29.29
C ILE A 7 2.68 -56.01 -28.44
N ALA A 8 3.41 -56.02 -27.32
CA ALA A 8 3.74 -54.82 -26.56
C ALA A 8 5.14 -54.34 -26.97
N GLY A 9 5.19 -53.32 -27.84
CA GLY A 9 6.40 -52.57 -28.14
C GLY A 9 6.71 -51.57 -27.02
N LEU A 10 7.86 -51.72 -26.38
CA LEU A 10 8.43 -50.78 -25.43
C LEU A 10 8.91 -49.52 -26.17
N ALA A 11 8.21 -48.40 -26.00
CA ALA A 11 8.72 -47.08 -26.34
C ALA A 11 9.66 -46.60 -25.22
N LEU A 12 10.97 -46.61 -25.48
CA LEU A 12 11.97 -45.96 -24.62
C LEU A 12 11.82 -44.44 -24.76
N ALA A 13 11.18 -43.80 -23.79
CA ALA A 13 11.31 -42.37 -23.58
C ALA A 13 12.71 -42.11 -22.99
N ALA A 14 13.61 -41.56 -23.81
CA ALA A 14 14.87 -41.01 -23.32
C ALA A 14 14.58 -39.78 -22.45
N GLN A 15 14.49 -39.98 -21.14
CA GLN A 15 14.62 -38.91 -20.16
C GLN A 15 16.05 -38.38 -20.23
N GLN A 16 16.23 -37.26 -20.90
CA GLN A 16 17.44 -36.46 -20.75
C GLN A 16 17.51 -36.01 -19.30
N ALA A 17 18.43 -36.59 -18.54
CA ALA A 17 18.76 -36.14 -17.20
C ALA A 17 19.26 -34.68 -17.28
N PRO A 18 18.86 -33.82 -16.32
CA PRO A 18 19.41 -32.47 -16.25
C PRO A 18 20.94 -32.52 -16.07
N PRO A 19 21.69 -31.55 -16.62
CA PRO A 19 23.14 -31.51 -16.46
C PRO A 19 23.52 -31.48 -14.97
N ALA A 20 24.59 -32.20 -14.62
CA ALA A 20 25.09 -32.26 -13.25
C ALA A 20 25.44 -30.84 -12.75
N LEU A 21 24.84 -30.46 -11.61
CA LEU A 21 25.17 -29.22 -10.91
C LEU A 21 26.59 -29.33 -10.35
N ASP A 22 27.41 -28.31 -10.61
CA ASP A 22 28.74 -28.14 -9.99
C ASP A 22 28.56 -28.01 -8.46
N PRO A 23 29.13 -28.93 -7.65
CA PRO A 23 28.97 -28.92 -6.19
C PRO A 23 29.64 -27.72 -5.51
N ASP A 24 30.53 -26.99 -6.20
CA ASP A 24 31.23 -25.82 -5.66
C ASP A 24 30.51 -24.50 -5.97
N LEU A 25 29.44 -24.51 -6.77
CA LEU A 25 28.59 -23.34 -7.01
C LEU A 25 27.42 -23.31 -6.02
N PRO A 26 27.12 -22.16 -5.39
CA PRO A 26 25.91 -22.02 -4.62
C PRO A 26 24.71 -22.31 -5.53
N PRO A 27 23.68 -23.02 -5.03
CA PRO A 27 22.51 -23.33 -5.84
C PRO A 27 21.93 -22.02 -6.40
N PRO A 28 21.53 -21.99 -7.69
CA PRO A 28 20.94 -20.79 -8.26
C PRO A 28 19.72 -20.40 -7.43
N ALA A 29 19.63 -19.13 -7.07
CA ALA A 29 18.47 -18.62 -6.34
C ALA A 29 17.21 -18.93 -7.18
N PRO A 30 16.16 -19.54 -6.58
CA PRO A 30 14.95 -19.87 -7.31
C PRO A 30 14.33 -18.58 -7.87
N ASN A 31 13.80 -18.65 -9.10
CA ASN A 31 13.12 -17.52 -9.71
C ASN A 31 11.97 -17.07 -8.79
N PRO A 32 11.92 -15.82 -8.33
CA PRO A 32 10.87 -15.34 -7.42
C PRO A 32 9.47 -15.47 -8.02
N ALA A 33 9.33 -15.53 -9.35
CA ALA A 33 8.05 -15.78 -10.01
C ALA A 33 7.49 -17.19 -9.69
N VAL A 34 8.37 -18.17 -9.44
CA VAL A 34 8.02 -19.57 -9.12
C VAL A 34 7.48 -19.70 -7.70
N TRP A 35 7.76 -18.75 -6.81
CA TRP A 35 7.07 -18.66 -5.51
C TRP A 35 5.55 -18.50 -5.68
N TRP A 36 5.13 -17.90 -6.80
CA TRP A 36 3.73 -17.81 -7.19
C TRP A 36 3.22 -19.09 -7.90
N SER A 37 3.96 -20.20 -7.81
CA SER A 37 3.58 -21.59 -8.16
C SER A 37 3.45 -22.47 -6.88
N PRO A 38 2.85 -23.69 -6.92
CA PRO A 38 2.31 -24.34 -5.72
C PRO A 38 3.35 -24.91 -4.74
N GLU A 39 3.58 -24.19 -3.64
CA GLU A 39 4.06 -24.63 -2.31
C GLU A 39 3.99 -23.44 -1.32
N ILE A 40 3.86 -23.66 0.00
CA ILE A 40 3.55 -22.58 0.97
C ILE A 40 4.43 -22.63 2.23
N PRO A 41 5.42 -21.74 2.33
CA PRO A 41 5.94 -21.28 3.62
C PRO A 41 5.19 -20.03 4.10
N ARG A 42 4.71 -20.05 5.35
CA ARG A 42 4.06 -18.90 6.01
C ARG A 42 5.14 -17.98 6.60
N PRO A 43 5.13 -16.67 6.33
CA PRO A 43 6.09 -15.73 6.91
C PRO A 43 5.87 -15.53 8.42
N SER A 44 6.94 -15.11 9.12
CA SER A 44 6.86 -14.69 10.52
C SER A 44 6.14 -13.35 10.65
N SER A 45 5.33 -13.20 11.69
CA SER A 45 4.72 -11.93 12.05
C SER A 45 5.74 -11.05 12.76
N GLU A 46 5.99 -9.83 12.26
CA GLU A 46 6.88 -8.87 12.92
C GLU A 46 6.27 -7.46 13.07
N ILE A 47 6.99 -6.67 13.86
CA ILE A 47 6.65 -5.48 14.66
C ILE A 47 5.78 -4.45 13.93
N GLU A 48 4.69 -4.06 14.58
CA GLU A 48 3.84 -2.92 14.18
C GLU A 48 4.44 -1.61 14.73
N PRO A 49 4.77 -0.60 13.89
CA PRO A 49 5.47 0.62 14.33
C PRO A 49 4.73 1.43 15.40
N LEU A 50 3.40 1.32 15.44
CA LEU A 50 2.51 2.01 16.40
C LEU A 50 1.87 1.04 17.41
N HIS A 51 2.47 -0.13 17.63
CA HIS A 51 1.95 -1.17 18.53
C HIS A 51 1.68 -0.68 19.96
N GLY A 52 0.70 -1.31 20.62
CA GLY A 52 0.47 -1.19 22.06
C GLY A 52 -0.14 0.14 22.53
N ARG A 53 -0.50 1.03 21.59
CA ARG A 53 -1.08 2.33 21.92
C ARG A 53 -2.53 2.22 22.39
N ARG A 54 -2.93 3.15 23.25
CA ARG A 54 -4.30 3.30 23.77
C ARG A 54 -4.74 4.74 23.57
N LEU A 55 -6.03 4.92 23.30
CA LEU A 55 -6.64 6.25 23.22
C LEU A 55 -6.48 6.98 24.55
N GLY A 56 -6.00 8.22 24.48
CA GLY A 56 -6.01 9.14 25.60
C GLY A 56 -7.43 9.63 25.93
N ARG A 57 -7.58 10.26 27.10
CA ARG A 57 -8.89 10.71 27.63
C ARG A 57 -9.62 11.74 26.74
N ARG A 58 -8.90 12.43 25.84
CA ARG A 58 -9.43 13.44 24.90
C ARG A 58 -9.08 13.14 23.44
N GLU A 59 -8.58 11.94 23.16
CA GLU A 59 -8.28 11.52 21.78
C GLU A 59 -9.50 10.80 21.21
N GLU A 60 -9.90 11.16 20.00
CA GLU A 60 -10.93 10.45 19.25
C GLU A 60 -10.29 9.69 18.07
N PRO A 61 -10.75 8.47 17.75
CA PRO A 61 -10.32 7.78 16.54
C PRO A 61 -10.67 8.59 15.30
N VAL A 62 -9.75 8.66 14.35
CA VAL A 62 -10.03 9.22 13.04
C VAL A 62 -10.97 8.28 12.29
N PRO A 63 -12.11 8.75 11.76
CA PRO A 63 -12.99 7.91 10.95
C PRO A 63 -12.32 7.56 9.61
N ILE A 64 -12.11 6.27 9.35
CA ILE A 64 -11.48 5.78 8.12
C ILE A 64 -12.48 5.00 7.30
N ALA A 65 -12.89 5.60 6.18
CA ALA A 65 -13.85 5.02 5.24
C ALA A 65 -13.18 4.68 3.90
N ASN A 66 -11.97 4.10 3.90
CA ASN A 66 -11.22 3.75 2.69
C ASN A 66 -11.81 2.58 1.89
N GLY A 67 -12.90 1.97 2.38
CA GLY A 67 -13.55 0.84 1.71
C GLY A 67 -12.83 -0.49 1.86
N VAL A 68 -11.83 -0.57 2.74
CA VAL A 68 -11.15 -1.81 3.12
C VAL A 68 -11.69 -2.27 4.47
N ASP A 69 -12.28 -3.46 4.49
CA ASP A 69 -12.85 -4.05 5.70
C ASP A 69 -11.76 -4.39 6.73
N PRO A 70 -11.95 -4.12 8.04
CA PRO A 70 -11.00 -4.51 9.09
C PRO A 70 -10.56 -5.97 9.06
N LEU A 71 -11.44 -6.90 8.67
CA LEU A 71 -11.12 -8.32 8.54
C LEU A 71 -10.15 -8.58 7.38
N LEU A 72 -10.23 -7.80 6.30
CA LEU A 72 -9.31 -7.95 5.18
C LEU A 72 -7.86 -7.69 5.62
N TYR A 73 -7.61 -6.66 6.46
CA TYR A 73 -6.26 -6.43 7.02
C TYR A 73 -5.73 -7.63 7.80
N ARG A 74 -6.59 -8.35 8.54
CA ARG A 74 -6.18 -9.54 9.28
C ARG A 74 -5.69 -10.65 8.35
N LEU A 75 -6.35 -10.84 7.20
CA LEU A 75 -5.91 -11.79 6.18
C LEU A 75 -4.51 -11.43 5.63
N TRP A 76 -4.26 -10.13 5.48
CA TRP A 76 -2.95 -9.57 5.08
C TRP A 76 -1.92 -9.53 6.22
N GLY A 77 -2.25 -9.97 7.44
CA GLY A 77 -1.33 -9.90 8.58
C GLY A 77 -0.93 -8.47 8.95
N LEU A 78 -1.85 -7.53 8.76
CA LEU A 78 -1.69 -6.13 9.12
C LEU A 78 -2.70 -5.75 10.21
N GLN A 79 -2.30 -4.84 11.10
CA GLN A 79 -3.29 -4.20 11.97
C GLN A 79 -4.26 -3.37 11.12
N PRO A 80 -5.58 -3.42 11.37
CA PRO A 80 -6.54 -2.58 10.67
C PRO A 80 -6.17 -1.12 10.77
N LEU A 81 -6.18 -0.40 9.65
CA LEU A 81 -5.86 1.03 9.64
C LEU A 81 -6.82 1.82 10.56
N GLN A 82 -8.07 1.37 10.65
CA GLN A 82 -9.13 1.91 11.54
C GLN A 82 -8.76 1.88 13.03
N ASN A 83 -7.80 1.04 13.42
CA ASN A 83 -7.34 0.92 14.81
C ASN A 83 -6.06 1.69 15.09
N GLN A 84 -5.47 2.34 14.08
CA GLN A 84 -4.21 3.04 14.21
C GLN A 84 -4.39 4.39 14.88
N LEU A 85 -3.59 4.65 15.90
CA LEU A 85 -3.58 5.91 16.64
C LEU A 85 -2.40 6.77 16.20
N VAL A 86 -2.70 7.75 15.35
CA VAL A 86 -1.74 8.69 14.76
C VAL A 86 -1.85 10.05 15.47
N ARG A 87 -0.73 10.51 16.03
CA ARG A 87 -0.62 11.79 16.75
C ARG A 87 0.06 12.85 15.90
N ARG A 88 0.08 14.10 16.39
CA ARG A 88 0.72 15.23 15.69
C ARG A 88 2.19 14.90 15.37
N GLY A 89 2.59 15.18 14.13
CA GLY A 89 3.94 14.86 13.62
C GLY A 89 4.15 13.41 13.20
N GLU A 90 3.10 12.58 13.25
CA GLU A 90 3.09 11.21 12.72
C GLU A 90 2.18 11.12 11.49
N MET A 91 2.46 10.14 10.64
CA MET A 91 1.68 9.90 9.42
C MET A 91 1.73 8.43 9.06
N VAL A 92 0.61 7.90 8.57
CA VAL A 92 0.55 6.61 7.88
C VAL A 92 0.08 6.84 6.45
N LEU A 93 0.88 6.41 5.48
CA LEU A 93 0.49 6.29 4.07
C LEU A 93 0.25 4.82 3.78
N GLU A 94 -0.91 4.46 3.26
CA GLU A 94 -1.23 3.11 2.84
C GLU A 94 -1.62 3.08 1.37
N VAL A 95 -1.01 2.19 0.59
CA VAL A 95 -1.18 2.06 -0.85
C VAL A 95 -1.58 0.62 -1.17
N TRP A 96 -2.75 0.43 -1.75
CA TRP A 96 -3.22 -0.84 -2.26
C TRP A 96 -3.07 -0.89 -3.77
N ALA A 97 -2.41 -1.94 -4.26
CA ALA A 97 -2.29 -2.27 -5.67
C ALA A 97 -3.27 -3.40 -6.01
N ARG A 98 -4.23 -3.12 -6.90
CA ARG A 98 -5.27 -4.06 -7.34
C ARG A 98 -5.22 -4.23 -8.86
N PRO A 99 -4.37 -5.16 -9.36
CA PRO A 99 -4.37 -5.55 -10.76
C PRO A 99 -5.76 -5.98 -11.24
N SER A 100 -6.18 -5.51 -12.41
CA SER A 100 -7.44 -5.92 -13.03
C SER A 100 -7.37 -7.32 -13.62
N ARG A 101 -6.14 -7.76 -13.96
CA ARG A 101 -5.86 -9.10 -14.48
C ARG A 101 -5.09 -9.91 -13.45
N GLY A 102 -5.61 -11.09 -13.14
CA GLY A 102 -5.04 -11.98 -12.16
C GLY A 102 -5.46 -11.65 -10.74
N VAL A 103 -4.80 -12.33 -9.80
CA VAL A 103 -5.26 -12.39 -8.40
C VAL A 103 -4.18 -11.90 -7.44
N ARG A 104 -3.01 -11.54 -7.97
CA ARG A 104 -1.91 -10.94 -7.21
C ARG A 104 -2.35 -9.56 -6.76
N GLN A 105 -2.26 -9.31 -5.47
CA GLN A 105 -2.52 -8.01 -4.87
C GLN A 105 -1.34 -7.64 -3.99
N ALA A 106 -1.18 -6.36 -3.73
CA ALA A 106 -0.20 -5.90 -2.78
C ALA A 106 -0.71 -4.71 -1.98
N VAL A 107 -0.21 -4.57 -0.77
CA VAL A 107 -0.42 -3.42 0.10
C VAL A 107 0.92 -2.95 0.64
N ILE A 108 1.15 -1.64 0.61
CA ILE A 108 2.34 -1.00 1.14
C ILE A 108 1.88 0.03 2.16
N ARG A 109 2.27 -0.14 3.41
CA ARG A 109 2.03 0.83 4.47
C ARG A 109 3.36 1.43 4.90
N VAL A 110 3.48 2.75 4.80
CA VAL A 110 4.60 3.51 5.31
C VAL A 110 4.14 4.31 6.52
N THR A 111 4.85 4.17 7.63
CA THR A 111 4.58 4.91 8.87
C THR A 111 5.76 5.81 9.18
N THR A 112 5.53 7.11 9.30
CA THR A 112 6.52 8.07 9.83
C THR A 112 6.15 8.44 11.25
N ARG A 113 7.15 8.46 12.14
CA ARG A 113 6.99 8.77 13.56
C ARG A 113 7.54 10.16 13.89
N ARG A 114 7.05 10.71 15.01
CA ARG A 114 7.49 11.99 15.57
C ARG A 114 8.99 12.00 15.91
N ASP A 115 9.55 10.85 16.31
CA ASP A 115 10.97 10.69 16.64
C ASP A 115 11.89 10.70 15.41
N GLY A 116 11.35 10.95 14.22
CA GLY A 116 12.12 11.06 12.99
C GLY A 116 12.37 9.72 12.29
N ARG A 117 11.87 8.60 12.81
CA ARG A 117 12.00 7.28 12.19
C ARG A 117 10.84 7.00 11.25
N ALA A 118 11.06 6.14 10.26
CA ALA A 118 10.02 5.68 9.36
C ALA A 118 10.14 4.17 9.09
N PHE A 119 9.02 3.54 8.80
CA PHE A 119 8.92 2.09 8.64
C PHE A 119 8.05 1.76 7.44
N VAL A 120 8.36 0.66 6.77
CA VAL A 120 7.53 0.06 5.73
C VAL A 120 7.03 -1.30 6.19
N GLN A 121 5.74 -1.52 6.03
CA GLN A 121 5.08 -2.82 6.10
C GLN A 121 4.48 -3.08 4.71
N ALA A 122 5.11 -3.94 3.92
CA ALA A 122 4.59 -4.32 2.61
C ALA A 122 4.13 -5.77 2.62
N ARG A 123 3.03 -6.06 1.91
CA ARG A 123 2.51 -7.40 1.73
C ARG A 123 2.18 -7.62 0.26
N ALA A 124 2.48 -8.81 -0.25
CA ALA A 124 2.04 -9.26 -1.56
C ALA A 124 1.45 -10.67 -1.45
N GLY A 125 0.41 -10.97 -2.20
CA GLY A 125 -0.31 -12.24 -2.03
C GLY A 125 -1.38 -12.47 -3.09
N LEU A 126 -2.00 -13.65 -3.07
CA LEU A 126 -3.11 -14.00 -3.95
C LEU A 126 -4.43 -13.71 -3.23
N GLY A 127 -5.17 -12.71 -3.71
CA GLY A 127 -6.37 -12.19 -3.06
C GLY A 127 -7.69 -12.91 -3.40
N CYS A 128 -7.66 -14.07 -4.08
CA CYS A 128 -8.86 -14.82 -4.40
C CYS A 128 -8.79 -16.29 -3.94
N CYS A 129 -9.97 -16.85 -3.65
CA CYS A 129 -10.27 -18.29 -3.59
C CYS A 129 -9.86 -19.09 -2.34
N THR A 130 -9.30 -18.47 -1.31
CA THR A 130 -9.07 -19.12 0.00
C THR A 130 -9.36 -18.15 1.16
N PRO A 131 -9.70 -18.66 2.36
CA PRO A 131 -10.01 -17.84 3.52
C PRO A 131 -8.78 -17.12 4.12
N GLU A 132 -7.59 -17.33 3.56
CA GLU A 132 -6.35 -16.64 3.88
C GLU A 132 -5.79 -15.97 2.61
N ILE A 133 -4.94 -14.93 2.75
CA ILE A 133 -4.15 -14.46 1.62
C ILE A 133 -3.05 -15.50 1.37
N ASP A 134 -3.28 -16.35 0.38
CA ASP A 134 -2.31 -17.39 0.03
C ASP A 134 -1.01 -16.78 -0.50
N ARG A 135 0.09 -17.44 -0.15
CA ARG A 135 1.47 -17.11 -0.59
C ARG A 135 1.86 -15.68 -0.26
N ARG A 136 1.48 -15.25 0.95
CA ARG A 136 1.79 -13.93 1.47
C ARG A 136 3.30 -13.75 1.63
N VAL A 137 3.82 -12.69 1.04
CA VAL A 137 5.16 -12.16 1.26
C VAL A 137 5.03 -11.02 2.26
N ASP A 138 5.85 -11.03 3.30
CA ASP A 138 5.84 -10.01 4.35
C ASP A 138 7.18 -9.26 4.36
N ILE A 139 7.13 -7.94 4.15
CA ILE A 139 8.25 -7.04 4.36
C ILE A 139 7.90 -6.16 5.55
N ASN A 140 8.75 -6.16 6.59
CA ASN A 140 8.70 -5.21 7.68
C ASN A 140 10.11 -4.66 7.86
N ALA A 141 10.30 -3.36 7.70
CA ALA A 141 11.63 -2.77 7.81
C ALA A 141 11.58 -1.30 8.23
N GLU A 142 12.63 -0.87 8.91
CA GLU A 142 12.92 0.55 9.06
C GLU A 142 13.42 1.12 7.73
N LEU A 143 13.04 2.36 7.45
CA LEU A 143 13.44 3.10 6.26
C LEU A 143 14.70 3.93 6.54
N PRO A 144 15.61 4.03 5.55
CA PRO A 144 16.75 4.93 5.65
C PRO A 144 16.33 6.39 5.84
N SER A 145 17.12 7.15 6.60
CA SER A 145 16.82 8.54 6.96
C SER A 145 16.62 9.46 5.75
N GLU A 146 17.30 9.19 4.64
CA GLU A 146 17.22 9.98 3.40
C GLU A 146 15.84 9.95 2.74
N GLN A 147 15.04 8.90 2.98
CA GLN A 147 13.69 8.77 2.40
C GLN A 147 12.63 9.55 3.19
N ILE A 148 12.93 9.85 4.46
CA ILE A 148 11.95 10.34 5.43
C ILE A 148 11.42 11.75 5.12
N PRO A 149 12.26 12.74 4.72
CA PRO A 149 11.78 14.08 4.41
C PRO A 149 10.74 14.10 3.28
N ALA A 150 11.00 13.35 2.21
CA ALA A 150 10.08 13.26 1.07
C ALA A 150 8.75 12.60 1.45
N LEU A 151 8.79 11.57 2.31
CA LEU A 151 7.59 10.94 2.85
C LEU A 151 6.79 11.90 3.73
N LYS A 152 7.43 12.63 4.66
CA LYS A 152 6.74 13.60 5.53
C LYS A 152 6.07 14.72 4.72
N ALA A 153 6.73 15.19 3.67
CA ALA A 153 6.19 16.22 2.79
C ALA A 153 4.90 15.81 2.08
N LEU A 154 4.61 14.50 1.95
CA LEU A 154 3.35 14.03 1.36
C LEU A 154 2.13 14.50 2.14
N SER A 155 2.22 14.71 3.45
CA SER A 155 1.07 15.13 4.26
C SER A 155 0.47 16.48 3.80
N GLY A 156 1.29 17.34 3.19
CA GLY A 156 0.89 18.64 2.65
C GLY A 156 0.73 18.67 1.13
N ASP A 157 0.76 17.52 0.46
CA ASP A 157 0.68 17.48 -1.00
C ASP A 157 -0.70 17.89 -1.51
N ALA A 158 -0.73 18.73 -2.55
CA ALA A 158 -1.97 19.23 -3.15
C ALA A 158 -2.86 18.11 -3.71
N MET A 159 -2.31 16.94 -4.04
CA MET A 159 -3.10 15.80 -4.52
C MET A 159 -4.18 15.38 -3.52
N TRP A 160 -3.96 15.59 -2.22
CA TRP A 160 -4.96 15.26 -1.21
C TRP A 160 -6.19 16.14 -1.29
N GLY A 161 -6.16 17.27 -1.99
CA GLY A 161 -7.35 18.09 -2.29
C GLY A 161 -8.22 17.52 -3.42
N GLN A 162 -7.74 16.53 -4.18
CA GLN A 162 -8.48 15.93 -5.29
C GLN A 162 -9.72 15.15 -4.78
N PRO A 163 -10.73 14.93 -5.64
CA PRO A 163 -11.84 14.04 -5.32
C PRO A 163 -11.35 12.62 -5.02
N ARG A 164 -12.09 11.95 -4.13
CA ARG A 164 -11.85 10.55 -3.75
C ARG A 164 -11.82 9.65 -4.98
N ASP A 165 -12.93 9.64 -5.71
CA ASP A 165 -13.11 8.88 -6.96
C ASP A 165 -13.25 9.90 -8.09
N VAL A 166 -12.57 9.66 -9.21
CA VAL A 166 -12.48 10.64 -10.30
C VAL A 166 -12.96 10.07 -11.64
N THR A 167 -13.37 10.96 -12.52
CA THR A 167 -13.43 10.74 -13.97
C THR A 167 -12.43 11.67 -14.65
N VAL A 168 -11.87 11.22 -15.78
CA VAL A 168 -10.99 12.07 -16.58
C VAL A 168 -11.83 12.84 -17.59
N ASP A 169 -11.62 14.14 -17.65
CA ASP A 169 -12.15 15.03 -18.67
C ASP A 169 -10.99 15.55 -19.52
N TYR A 170 -10.90 15.05 -20.75
CA TYR A 170 -9.88 15.43 -21.72
C TYR A 170 -10.23 16.71 -22.51
N GLY A 171 -11.40 17.31 -22.24
CA GLY A 171 -11.86 18.55 -22.88
C GLY A 171 -13.04 18.37 -23.85
N ASP A 172 -13.36 17.14 -24.24
CA ASP A 172 -14.50 16.75 -25.09
C ASP A 172 -15.60 15.99 -24.33
N GLY A 173 -15.43 15.82 -23.02
CA GLY A 173 -16.36 15.10 -22.15
C GLY A 173 -15.64 14.29 -21.08
N SER A 174 -16.38 13.90 -20.04
CA SER A 174 -15.84 13.05 -18.97
C SER A 174 -16.17 11.58 -19.18
N VAL A 175 -15.17 10.71 -19.04
CA VAL A 175 -15.38 9.26 -19.09
C VAL A 175 -15.15 8.66 -17.70
N SER A 176 -16.10 7.83 -17.25
CA SER A 176 -15.94 7.03 -16.03
C SER A 176 -14.97 5.88 -16.30
N PRO A 177 -13.81 5.86 -15.65
CA PRO A 177 -12.78 4.88 -15.92
C PRO A 177 -13.16 3.52 -15.32
N VAL A 178 -13.13 2.49 -16.16
CA VAL A 178 -13.18 1.09 -15.71
C VAL A 178 -11.80 0.51 -15.93
N CYS A 179 -11.18 0.00 -14.86
CA CYS A 179 -9.86 -0.61 -15.00
C CYS A 179 -9.98 -2.02 -15.60
N LEU A 180 -9.83 -2.12 -16.91
CA LEU A 180 -9.87 -3.39 -17.65
C LEU A 180 -8.48 -4.05 -17.74
N ASP A 181 -7.44 -3.24 -17.89
CA ASP A 181 -6.06 -3.71 -18.07
C ASP A 181 -5.07 -2.78 -17.38
N GLY A 182 -4.47 -3.27 -16.29
CA GLY A 182 -3.52 -2.51 -15.50
C GLY A 182 -3.75 -2.72 -14.00
N VAL A 183 -3.39 -1.71 -13.22
CA VAL A 183 -3.49 -1.74 -11.75
C VAL A 183 -4.33 -0.56 -11.30
N ALA A 184 -5.44 -0.85 -10.61
CA ALA A 184 -6.17 0.15 -9.85
C ALA A 184 -5.48 0.38 -8.51
N TRP A 185 -5.44 1.63 -8.08
CA TRP A 185 -4.75 2.05 -6.87
C TRP A 185 -5.71 2.68 -5.88
N ASP A 186 -5.57 2.30 -4.62
CA ASP A 186 -6.26 2.97 -3.53
C ASP A 186 -5.22 3.43 -2.53
N ILE A 187 -5.11 4.74 -2.35
CA ILE A 187 -4.16 5.34 -1.42
C ILE A 187 -4.90 6.01 -0.29
N THR A 188 -4.41 5.83 0.93
CA THR A 188 -4.97 6.42 2.15
C THR A 188 -3.86 7.12 2.91
N LEU A 189 -4.03 8.41 3.15
CA LEU A 189 -3.24 9.19 4.09
C LEU A 189 -4.01 9.26 5.42
N LEU A 190 -3.35 8.87 6.51
CA LEU A 190 -3.82 9.06 7.86
C LEU A 190 -2.82 9.95 8.61
N VAL A 191 -3.31 11.08 9.10
CA VAL A 191 -2.59 12.03 9.95
C VAL A 191 -3.42 12.29 11.21
N ALA A 192 -2.87 13.03 12.16
CA ALA A 192 -3.61 13.42 13.35
C ALA A 192 -4.94 14.12 12.99
N GLY A 193 -6.05 13.56 13.45
CA GLY A 193 -7.39 14.13 13.26
C GLY A 193 -8.01 13.96 11.87
N GLN A 194 -7.30 13.39 10.88
CA GLN A 194 -7.82 13.30 9.52
C GLN A 194 -7.33 12.08 8.75
N ALA A 195 -8.23 11.53 7.93
CA ALA A 195 -7.91 10.60 6.87
C ALA A 195 -8.34 11.14 5.49
N ARG A 196 -7.45 11.03 4.50
CA ARG A 196 -7.74 11.27 3.08
C ARG A 196 -7.48 9.99 2.30
N HIS A 197 -8.23 9.79 1.24
CA HIS A 197 -8.27 8.56 0.48
C HIS A 197 -8.60 8.88 -0.97
N LEU A 198 -7.77 8.40 -1.88
CA LEU A 198 -7.89 8.61 -3.31
C LEU A 198 -7.87 7.24 -3.99
N ARG A 199 -8.86 7.01 -4.85
CA ARG A 199 -8.96 5.84 -5.71
C ARG A 199 -8.68 6.27 -7.14
N ARG A 200 -7.73 5.60 -7.79
CA ARG A 200 -7.44 5.76 -9.20
C ARG A 200 -7.65 4.43 -9.89
N ALA A 201 -8.29 4.45 -11.05
CA ALA A 201 -8.37 3.28 -11.90
C ALA A 201 -6.96 2.99 -12.49
N CYS A 202 -6.89 2.41 -13.70
CA CYS A 202 -5.63 2.20 -14.40
C CYS A 202 -5.42 3.13 -15.60
N ASP A 203 -6.23 4.17 -15.75
CA ASP A 203 -5.92 5.26 -16.69
C ASP A 203 -4.61 5.95 -16.27
N ASP A 204 -3.71 6.21 -17.22
CA ASP A 204 -2.38 6.74 -16.91
C ASP A 204 -2.44 8.14 -16.28
N ALA A 205 -3.38 9.00 -16.70
CA ALA A 205 -3.51 10.35 -16.16
C ALA A 205 -4.11 10.35 -14.74
N GLU A 206 -5.03 9.44 -14.46
CA GLU A 206 -5.50 9.22 -13.09
C GLU A 206 -4.38 8.75 -12.16
N VAL A 207 -3.64 7.71 -12.57
CA VAL A 207 -2.53 7.18 -11.76
C VAL A 207 -1.43 8.23 -11.63
N GLY A 208 -1.20 9.03 -12.67
CA GLY A 208 -0.26 10.14 -12.67
C GLY A 208 -0.56 11.19 -11.62
N SER A 209 -1.85 11.46 -11.35
CA SER A 209 -2.27 12.45 -10.36
C SER A 209 -1.91 12.09 -8.91
N ILE A 210 -1.50 10.84 -8.67
CA ILE A 210 -1.02 10.33 -7.38
C ILE A 210 0.40 9.75 -7.47
N ALA A 211 1.10 9.94 -8.59
CA ALA A 211 2.38 9.28 -8.87
C ALA A 211 3.45 9.60 -7.82
N ARG A 212 3.45 10.80 -7.23
CA ARG A 212 4.37 11.14 -6.14
C ARG A 212 4.22 10.21 -4.93
N ALA A 213 3.00 9.96 -4.45
CA ALA A 213 2.76 9.02 -3.35
C ALA A 213 3.12 7.58 -3.74
N LEU A 214 2.74 7.17 -4.96
CA LEU A 214 3.04 5.82 -5.45
C LEU A 214 4.54 5.58 -5.55
N GLY A 215 5.29 6.51 -6.16
CA GLY A 215 6.73 6.42 -6.29
C GLY A 215 7.43 6.32 -4.94
N LEU A 216 7.02 7.13 -3.95
CA LEU A 216 7.60 7.05 -2.60
C LEU A 216 7.26 5.74 -1.87
N ALA A 217 6.01 5.27 -1.95
CA ALA A 217 5.61 4.01 -1.34
C ALA A 217 6.30 2.80 -2.00
N LEU A 218 6.36 2.77 -3.34
CA LEU A 218 7.02 1.71 -4.08
C LEU A 218 8.53 1.70 -3.82
N ASN A 219 9.20 2.86 -3.82
CA ASN A 219 10.63 2.95 -3.47
C ASN A 219 10.93 2.49 -2.04
N ALA A 220 9.98 2.62 -1.11
CA ALA A 220 10.14 2.13 0.26
C ALA A 220 10.13 0.59 0.33
N ALA A 221 9.45 -0.09 -0.59
CA ALA A 221 9.19 -1.53 -0.54
C ALA A 221 9.97 -2.36 -1.58
N VAL A 222 10.07 -1.88 -2.82
CA VAL A 222 10.72 -2.56 -3.94
C VAL A 222 12.22 -2.71 -3.68
N GLY A 223 12.78 -3.86 -4.07
CA GLY A 223 14.19 -4.21 -3.86
C GLY A 223 14.49 -4.84 -2.51
N ARG A 224 13.48 -4.99 -1.64
CA ARG A 224 13.63 -5.67 -0.33
C ARG A 224 13.36 -7.17 -0.39
N ASP A 225 12.46 -7.60 -1.27
CA ASP A 225 12.15 -9.02 -1.48
C ASP A 225 11.79 -9.26 -2.94
N ALA A 226 12.56 -10.11 -3.62
CA ALA A 226 12.37 -10.38 -5.05
C ALA A 226 10.98 -10.97 -5.37
N ARG A 227 10.33 -11.65 -4.42
CA ARG A 227 8.97 -12.20 -4.58
C ARG A 227 7.93 -11.06 -4.57
N PHE A 228 8.12 -10.07 -3.71
CA PHE A 228 7.30 -8.85 -3.71
C PHE A 228 7.52 -8.07 -5.01
N ASP A 229 8.78 -7.91 -5.44
CA ASP A 229 9.14 -7.19 -6.67
C ASP A 229 8.51 -7.82 -7.92
N ALA A 230 8.26 -9.13 -7.93
CA ALA A 230 7.57 -9.82 -9.02
C ALA A 230 6.11 -9.37 -9.23
N VAL A 231 5.50 -8.63 -8.28
CA VAL A 231 4.20 -7.98 -8.46
C VAL A 231 4.33 -6.67 -9.26
N PHE A 232 5.51 -6.05 -9.25
CA PHE A 232 5.79 -4.75 -9.86
C PHE A 232 6.91 -4.89 -10.89
N PRO A 233 6.61 -5.36 -12.12
CA PRO A 233 7.64 -5.61 -13.14
C PRO A 233 8.41 -4.35 -13.59
N ARG A 234 7.85 -3.16 -13.37
CA ARG A 234 8.50 -1.86 -13.60
C ARG A 234 9.09 -1.24 -12.32
N GLY A 235 9.12 -2.00 -11.22
CA GLY A 235 9.52 -1.50 -9.91
C GLY A 235 8.70 -0.29 -9.48
N ALA A 236 9.39 0.76 -9.03
CA ALA A 236 8.80 2.02 -8.58
C ALA A 236 8.61 3.07 -9.69
N ASP A 237 8.85 2.72 -10.96
CA ASP A 237 8.75 3.67 -12.06
C ASP A 237 7.29 3.98 -12.44
N VAL A 238 6.90 5.21 -12.14
CA VAL A 238 5.60 5.82 -12.45
C VAL A 238 5.74 7.04 -13.38
N SER A 239 6.90 7.22 -14.02
CA SER A 239 7.22 8.39 -14.84
C SER A 239 6.27 8.57 -16.03
N ARG A 240 5.90 7.47 -16.70
CA ARG A 240 4.90 7.47 -17.78
C ARG A 240 3.56 8.03 -17.30
N GLN A 241 3.09 7.57 -16.15
CA GLN A 241 1.83 8.00 -15.55
C GLN A 241 1.88 9.49 -15.20
N GLN A 242 2.95 9.93 -14.53
CA GLN A 242 3.17 11.35 -14.23
C GLN A 242 3.12 12.21 -15.49
N ALA A 243 3.85 11.83 -16.54
CA ALA A 243 3.86 12.55 -17.81
C ALA A 243 2.46 12.64 -18.46
N ALA A 244 1.65 11.57 -18.37
CA ALA A 244 0.29 11.58 -18.89
C ALA A 244 -0.62 12.57 -18.13
N TYR A 245 -0.49 12.64 -16.80
CA TYR A 245 -1.21 13.62 -16.00
C TYR A 245 -0.76 15.06 -16.30
N ASP A 246 0.55 15.28 -16.41
CA ASP A 246 1.09 16.61 -16.76
C ASP A 246 0.58 17.07 -18.14
N GLN A 247 0.51 16.15 -19.11
CA GLN A 247 -0.05 16.42 -20.44
C GLN A 247 -1.56 16.72 -20.39
N LEU A 248 -2.33 15.98 -19.59
CA LEU A 248 -3.76 16.26 -19.37
C LEU A 248 -3.95 17.71 -18.89
N ILE A 249 -3.20 18.12 -17.86
CA ILE A 249 -3.29 19.47 -17.31
C ILE A 249 -2.83 20.52 -18.34
N ALA A 250 -1.72 20.27 -19.03
CA ALA A 250 -1.21 21.18 -20.06
C ALA A 250 -2.19 21.37 -21.23
N ALA A 251 -2.97 20.34 -21.57
CA ALA A 251 -4.03 20.39 -22.58
C ALA A 251 -5.33 21.05 -22.08
N GLY A 252 -5.39 21.50 -20.82
CA GLY A 252 -6.60 22.08 -20.22
C GLY A 252 -7.61 21.04 -19.73
N GLY A 253 -7.25 19.76 -19.73
CA GLY A 253 -8.04 18.70 -19.14
C GLY A 253 -7.95 18.70 -17.60
N GLN A 254 -8.81 17.91 -16.96
CA GLN A 254 -8.91 17.87 -15.50
C GLN A 254 -9.49 16.56 -14.98
N LEU A 255 -9.28 16.30 -13.70
CA LEU A 255 -9.95 15.23 -12.97
C LEU A 255 -11.20 15.79 -12.29
N LYS A 256 -12.36 15.25 -12.64
CA LYS A 256 -13.65 15.62 -12.05
C LYS A 256 -14.10 14.57 -11.02
N PRO A 257 -14.90 14.93 -10.01
CA PRO A 257 -15.53 13.93 -9.15
C PRO A 257 -16.34 12.93 -9.98
N ALA A 258 -16.19 11.64 -9.71
CA ALA A 258 -17.04 10.63 -10.33
C ALA A 258 -18.50 10.78 -9.89
N ALA A 259 -19.46 10.40 -10.74
CA ALA A 259 -20.89 10.54 -10.47
C ALA A 259 -21.34 9.87 -9.15
N ASN A 260 -20.71 8.75 -8.80
CA ASN A 260 -20.97 7.99 -7.57
C ASN A 260 -19.85 8.17 -6.53
N ALA A 261 -19.07 9.24 -6.62
CA ALA A 261 -17.97 9.50 -5.70
C ALA A 261 -18.49 9.65 -4.27
N ARG A 262 -17.90 8.89 -3.35
CA ARG A 262 -18.25 9.04 -1.94
C ARG A 262 -17.72 10.37 -1.40
N PRO A 263 -18.50 11.12 -0.61
CA PRO A 263 -18.02 12.34 0.02
C PRO A 263 -16.78 12.08 0.86
N GLN A 264 -15.89 13.07 0.92
CA GLN A 264 -14.69 13.04 1.75
C GLN A 264 -14.57 14.37 2.50
N PRO A 265 -14.27 14.35 3.82
CA PRO A 265 -14.08 15.58 4.59
C PRO A 265 -12.97 16.42 3.96
N PRO A 266 -13.12 17.73 3.77
CA PRO A 266 -12.11 18.57 3.12
C PRO A 266 -10.73 18.39 3.78
N ALA A 267 -9.66 18.53 3.00
CA ALA A 267 -8.32 18.45 3.56
C ALA A 267 -8.14 19.61 4.56
N VAL A 268 -7.97 19.27 5.83
CA VAL A 268 -7.58 20.19 6.89
C VAL A 268 -6.20 20.72 6.54
N PRO A 269 -6.02 22.06 6.46
CA PRO A 269 -4.71 22.66 6.26
C PRO A 269 -3.73 22.15 7.31
N LEU A 270 -2.50 21.88 6.90
CA LEU A 270 -1.46 21.53 7.87
C LEU A 270 -1.37 22.63 8.92
N PRO A 271 -1.42 22.32 10.23
CA PRO A 271 -1.15 23.32 11.24
C PRO A 271 0.29 23.81 11.07
N SER A 272 0.48 25.12 11.12
CA SER A 272 1.81 25.72 11.08
C SER A 272 2.69 25.11 12.18
N GLU A 273 3.97 24.90 11.87
CA GLU A 273 4.96 24.39 12.83
C GLU A 273 5.11 25.33 14.06
N ASP A 274 4.61 26.57 13.96
CA ASP A 274 4.73 27.65 14.93
C ASP A 274 3.56 27.80 15.93
N GLU A 275 2.57 26.90 15.99
CA GLU A 275 1.58 26.98 17.07
C GLU A 275 2.15 26.38 18.37
N PRO A 276 2.41 27.19 19.41
CA PRO A 276 2.79 26.65 20.71
C PRO A 276 1.64 25.79 21.24
N GLU A 277 2.00 24.61 21.73
CA GLU A 277 1.11 23.68 22.43
C GLU A 277 0.35 24.48 23.50
N ALA A 278 -0.95 24.70 23.27
CA ALA A 278 -1.77 25.52 24.16
C ALA A 278 -1.64 25.00 25.59
N ASP A 279 -1.13 25.86 26.47
CA ASP A 279 -0.79 25.58 27.85
C ASP A 279 -1.86 24.69 28.52
N ALA A 280 -1.38 23.59 29.10
CA ALA A 280 -2.16 22.87 30.10
C ALA A 280 -2.59 23.89 31.18
N PRO A 281 -3.87 23.93 31.58
CA PRO A 281 -4.31 24.88 32.60
C PRO A 281 -3.48 24.66 33.87
N ALA A 282 -2.83 25.73 34.31
CA ALA A 282 -1.98 25.76 35.50
C ALA A 282 -2.68 25.07 36.68
N ALA A 283 -1.95 24.15 37.32
CA ALA A 283 -2.41 23.53 38.55
C ALA A 283 -2.74 24.61 39.58
N THR A 284 -3.99 24.65 40.02
CA THR A 284 -4.43 25.48 41.13
C THR A 284 -3.59 25.12 42.37
N PRO A 285 -2.91 26.06 43.03
CA PRO A 285 -2.15 25.76 44.22
C PRO A 285 -3.09 25.30 45.35
N PRO A 286 -2.66 24.35 46.22
CA PRO A 286 -3.50 23.82 47.28
C PRO A 286 -3.79 24.90 48.32
N THR A 287 -5.08 25.16 48.55
CA THR A 287 -5.57 25.98 49.66
C THR A 287 -5.25 25.29 50.98
N SER A 288 -4.34 25.87 51.75
CA SER A 288 -4.07 25.49 53.14
C SER A 288 -5.31 25.70 53.99
N GLN A 289 -5.88 24.62 54.54
CA GLN A 289 -6.91 24.69 55.57
C GLN A 289 -6.27 25.07 56.92
N PRO A 290 -6.89 25.97 57.71
CA PRO A 290 -6.46 26.21 59.08
C PRO A 290 -6.94 25.07 59.99
N VAL A 291 -6.02 24.62 60.84
CA VAL A 291 -6.28 23.67 61.94
C VAL A 291 -7.15 24.35 63.00
N SER A 292 -8.19 23.66 63.46
CA SER A 292 -8.91 23.92 64.70
C SER A 292 -9.15 22.60 65.41
#